data_AF-R6ZCZ6-F1
#
_entry.id   AF-R6ZCZ6-F1
#
_cell.length_a   1.000
_cell.length_b   1.000
_cell.length_c   1.000
_cell.angle_alpha   90.00
_cell.angle_beta   90.00
_cell.angle_gamma   90.00
#
_symmetry.space_group_name_H-M   'P 1'
#
loop_
_entity.id
_entity.type
_entity.pdbx_description
1 polymer ?
#
loop_
_entity_poly.entity_id
_entity_poly.type
_entity_poly.pdbx_seq_one_letter_code
_entity_poly.pdbx_strand_id
1 'polypeptide(L)'
;MHQKCSIGNLTMMHYLLRYYLNPTDFNMLIYTTQCLQGDYLEMAIRHLRSHRERCAGSTYWQVNDTYPTMSWATIDYYGRWKGAHYIVKRSYQPFIAYAEPNKATGEMVVYAS
;
A
#
# COMPACT_ATOMS: atom_id res chain seq x y z
N MET A 1 14.66 -8.46 -18.39
CA MET A 1 13.27 -8.13 -17.97
C MET A 1 13.25 -8.03 -16.45
N HIS A 2 12.88 -6.87 -15.88
CA HIS A 2 12.93 -6.57 -14.44
C HIS A 2 11.56 -6.72 -13.73
N GLN A 3 10.75 -7.67 -14.24
CA GLN A 3 9.47 -8.08 -13.67
C GLN A 3 9.45 -9.61 -13.74
N LYS A 4 9.26 -10.28 -12.60
CA LYS A 4 9.28 -11.74 -12.48
C LYS A 4 7.90 -12.33 -12.26
N CYS A 5 6.94 -11.52 -11.79
CA CYS A 5 5.55 -11.93 -11.68
C CYS A 5 4.93 -11.96 -13.09
N SER A 6 4.38 -13.10 -13.49
CA SER A 6 3.78 -13.33 -14.82
C SER A 6 2.67 -12.33 -15.15
N ILE A 7 1.92 -11.87 -14.15
CA ILE A 7 0.80 -10.93 -14.29
C ILE A 7 1.09 -9.53 -13.74
N GLY A 8 2.32 -9.28 -13.26
CA GLY A 8 2.62 -8.11 -12.41
C GLY A 8 2.27 -6.76 -13.05
N ASN A 9 2.65 -6.55 -14.31
CA ASN A 9 2.40 -5.26 -14.99
C ASN A 9 0.91 -5.07 -15.30
N LEU A 10 0.20 -6.14 -15.68
CA LEU A 10 -1.23 -6.09 -15.95
C LEU A 10 -2.00 -5.78 -14.65
N THR A 11 -1.66 -6.46 -13.56
CA THR A 11 -2.25 -6.22 -12.24
C THR A 11 -2.00 -4.80 -11.75
N MET A 12 -0.76 -4.29 -11.91
CA MET A 12 -0.41 -2.94 -11.53
C MET A 12 -1.26 -1.90 -12.28
N MET A 13 -1.38 -2.03 -13.60
CA MET A 13 -2.20 -1.12 -14.41
C MET A 13 -3.69 -1.25 -14.10
N HIS A 14 -4.19 -2.46 -13.85
CA HIS A 14 -5.59 -2.69 -13.47
C HIS A 14 -5.97 -1.92 -12.20
N TYR A 15 -5.15 -2.02 -11.14
CA TYR A 15 -5.42 -1.28 -9.90
C TYR A 15 -5.18 0.21 -10.05
N LEU A 16 -4.15 0.63 -10.80
CA LEU A 16 -3.89 2.03 -11.06
C LEU A 16 -5.10 2.72 -11.68
N LEU A 17 -5.62 2.18 -12.79
CA LEU A 17 -6.74 2.77 -13.53
C LEU A 17 -8.08 2.71 -12.79
N ARG A 18 -8.17 1.93 -11.71
CA ARG A 18 -9.36 1.85 -10.87
C ARG A 18 -9.44 2.98 -9.83
N TYR A 19 -8.30 3.50 -9.39
CA TYR A 19 -8.23 4.47 -8.29
C TYR A 19 -7.56 5.79 -8.67
N TYR A 20 -6.78 5.82 -9.75
CA TYR A 20 -6.04 6.98 -10.24
C TYR A 20 -6.36 7.23 -11.72
N LEU A 21 -6.10 8.46 -12.16
CA LEU A 21 -6.18 8.82 -13.58
C LEU A 21 -5.07 8.12 -14.37
N ASN A 22 -5.33 7.86 -15.65
CA ASN A 22 -4.34 7.28 -16.54
C ASN A 22 -3.11 8.21 -16.63
N PRO A 23 -1.89 7.74 -16.29
CA PRO A 23 -0.70 8.58 -16.30
C PRO A 23 -0.35 9.03 -17.72
N THR A 24 0.08 10.28 -17.86
CA THR A 24 0.42 10.91 -19.14
C THR A 24 1.78 10.48 -19.67
N ASP A 25 2.69 10.11 -18.79
CA ASP A 25 4.06 9.71 -19.10
C ASP A 25 4.58 8.67 -18.10
N PHE A 26 5.80 8.18 -18.36
CA PHE A 26 6.42 7.14 -17.55
C PHE A 26 6.79 7.59 -16.13
N ASN A 27 7.18 8.86 -15.94
CA ASN A 27 7.49 9.37 -14.60
C ASN A 27 6.22 9.45 -13.75
N MET A 28 5.11 9.88 -14.35
CA MET A 28 3.79 9.86 -13.72
C MET A 28 3.34 8.44 -13.42
N LEU A 29 3.60 7.47 -14.30
CA LEU A 29 3.32 6.06 -14.02
C LEU A 29 4.09 5.57 -12.78
N ILE A 30 5.39 5.86 -12.67
CA ILE A 30 6.18 5.48 -11.49
C ILE A 30 5.64 6.14 -10.22
N TYR A 31 5.37 7.44 -10.27
CA TYR A 31 4.89 8.20 -9.13
C TYR A 31 3.54 7.67 -8.64
N THR A 32 2.56 7.57 -9.55
CA THR A 32 1.19 7.16 -9.21
C THR A 32 1.13 5.71 -8.74
N THR A 33 1.91 4.80 -9.33
CA THR A 33 1.98 3.41 -8.85
C THR A 33 2.60 3.30 -7.45
N GLN A 34 3.56 4.15 -7.10
CA GLN A 34 4.08 4.21 -5.72
C GLN A 34 3.07 4.78 -4.72
N CYS A 35 2.29 5.81 -5.11
CA CYS A 35 1.21 6.32 -4.28
C CYS A 35 0.13 5.25 -4.05
N LEU A 36 -0.29 4.57 -5.12
CA LEU A 36 -1.24 3.45 -5.06
C LEU A 36 -0.79 2.37 -4.08
N GLN A 37 0.47 1.92 -4.16
CA GLN A 37 1.02 0.94 -3.22
C GLN A 37 0.92 1.44 -1.76
N GLY A 38 1.22 2.72 -1.55
CA GLY A 38 1.11 3.39 -0.25
C GLY A 38 -0.29 3.36 0.32
N ASP A 39 -1.28 3.81 -0.45
CA ASP A 39 -2.69 3.88 -0.02
C ASP A 39 -3.23 2.50 0.38
N TYR A 40 -2.90 1.46 -0.39
CA TYR A 40 -3.31 0.10 -0.08
C TYR A 40 -2.69 -0.42 1.21
N LEU A 41 -1.39 -0.17 1.42
CA LEU A 41 -0.73 -0.56 2.66
C LEU A 41 -1.29 0.21 3.85
N GLU A 42 -1.58 1.50 3.70
CA GLU A 42 -2.24 2.29 4.74
C GLU A 42 -3.60 1.71 5.13
N MET A 43 -4.48 1.52 4.14
CA MET A 43 -5.80 0.96 4.36
C MET A 43 -5.72 -0.41 5.04
N ALA A 44 -4.90 -1.33 4.52
CA ALA A 44 -4.79 -2.68 5.05
C ALA A 44 -4.23 -2.69 6.49
N ILE A 45 -3.14 -1.96 6.75
CA ILE A 45 -2.51 -1.93 8.07
C ILE A 45 -3.47 -1.32 9.10
N ARG A 46 -4.10 -0.18 8.78
CA ARG A 46 -5.00 0.49 9.71
C ARG A 46 -6.26 -0.31 9.98
N HIS A 47 -6.83 -0.96 8.96
CA HIS A 47 -7.98 -1.86 9.13
C HIS A 47 -7.65 -3.04 10.04
N LEU A 48 -6.51 -3.70 9.85
CA LEU A 48 -6.12 -4.83 10.71
C LEU A 48 -5.88 -4.37 12.15
N ARG A 49 -5.29 -3.18 12.34
CA ARG A 49 -5.06 -2.61 13.67
C ARG A 49 -6.33 -2.18 14.39
N SER A 50 -7.32 -1.66 13.65
CA SER A 50 -8.59 -1.22 14.24
C SER A 50 -9.45 -2.38 14.73
N HIS A 51 -9.22 -3.59 14.23
CA HIS A 51 -9.91 -4.83 14.60
C HIS A 51 -9.06 -5.73 15.49
N ARG A 52 -8.41 -5.15 16.51
CA ARG A 52 -7.46 -5.85 17.39
C ARG A 52 -8.07 -7.04 18.14
N GLU A 53 -9.39 -7.05 18.32
CA GLU A 53 -10.15 -8.15 18.90
C GLU A 53 -10.22 -9.39 18.00
N ARG A 54 -9.97 -9.23 16.70
CA ARG A 54 -9.91 -10.32 15.70
C ARG A 54 -8.51 -10.53 15.12
N CYS A 55 -7.70 -9.48 15.04
CA CYS A 55 -6.38 -9.51 14.42
C CYS A 55 -5.33 -8.93 15.38
N ALA A 56 -4.44 -9.78 15.89
CA ALA A 56 -3.42 -9.38 16.87
C ALA A 56 -2.12 -8.85 16.25
N GLY A 57 -2.01 -8.80 14.91
CA GLY A 57 -0.78 -8.34 14.25
C GLY A 57 -0.87 -8.36 12.72
N SER A 58 0.00 -7.58 12.08
CA SER A 58 0.10 -7.53 10.62
C SER A 58 1.56 -7.42 10.18
N THR A 59 1.90 -8.14 9.12
CA THR A 59 3.18 -8.05 8.41
C THR A 59 2.89 -7.93 6.92
N TYR A 60 3.40 -6.88 6.28
CA TYR A 60 3.21 -6.70 4.85
C TYR A 60 4.30 -7.41 4.06
N TRP A 61 3.92 -7.90 2.88
CA TRP A 61 4.86 -8.42 1.90
C TRP A 61 5.17 -7.32 0.88
N GLN A 62 6.42 -6.91 0.65
CA GLN A 62 7.69 -7.31 1.29
C GLN A 62 8.48 -6.06 1.70
N VAL A 63 9.50 -6.22 2.55
CA VAL A 63 10.27 -5.06 3.05
C VAL A 63 11.29 -4.57 2.02
N ASN A 64 12.12 -5.47 1.47
CA ASN A 64 13.28 -5.13 0.63
C ASN A 64 13.38 -5.94 -0.66
N ASP A 65 14.31 -5.54 -1.53
CA ASP A 65 14.66 -6.22 -2.78
C ASP A 65 16.08 -6.83 -2.74
N THR A 66 16.27 -7.94 -3.46
CA THR A 66 17.58 -8.59 -3.61
C THR A 66 18.32 -8.22 -4.90
N TYR A 67 17.64 -7.54 -5.83
CA TYR A 67 18.20 -7.00 -7.08
C TYR A 67 17.30 -5.88 -7.61
N PRO A 68 17.77 -5.01 -8.53
CA PRO A 68 16.93 -3.95 -9.10
C PRO A 68 15.73 -4.52 -9.88
N THR A 69 14.53 -4.41 -9.33
CA THR A 69 13.31 -4.99 -9.92
C THR A 69 12.07 -4.17 -9.59
N MET A 70 11.00 -4.41 -10.34
CA MET A 70 9.65 -4.11 -9.89
C MET A 70 9.20 -5.24 -8.95
N SER A 71 8.80 -4.88 -7.74
CA SER A 71 8.37 -5.81 -6.68
C SER A 71 7.45 -5.10 -5.68
N TRP A 72 6.98 -5.86 -4.68
CA TRP A 72 6.21 -5.35 -3.54
C TRP A 72 7.07 -4.69 -2.47
N ALA A 73 8.39 -4.57 -2.66
CA ALA A 73 9.28 -4.00 -1.65
C ALA A 73 8.93 -2.55 -1.35
N THR A 74 9.09 -2.12 -0.11
CA THR A 74 9.00 -0.70 0.28
C THR A 74 10.36 -0.03 0.39
N ILE A 75 11.45 -0.82 0.46
CA ILE A 75 12.84 -0.40 0.33
C ILE A 75 13.41 -1.04 -0.93
N ASP A 76 13.95 -0.24 -1.85
CA ASP A 76 14.55 -0.77 -3.08
C ASP A 76 15.92 -1.43 -2.83
N TYR A 77 16.48 -2.06 -3.86
CA TYR A 77 17.78 -2.73 -3.80
C TYR A 77 18.93 -1.81 -3.36
N TYR A 78 18.85 -0.51 -3.65
CA TYR A 78 19.85 0.48 -3.27
C TYR A 78 19.62 1.07 -1.86
N GLY A 79 18.67 0.53 -1.10
CA GLY A 79 18.32 0.99 0.23
C GLY A 79 17.45 2.25 0.26
N ARG A 80 16.90 2.67 -0.87
CA ARG A 80 16.06 3.87 -0.95
C ARG A 80 14.64 3.55 -0.50
N TRP A 81 14.10 4.41 0.33
CA TRP A 81 12.71 4.28 0.79
C TRP A 81 11.76 4.70 -0.33
N LYS A 82 10.85 3.81 -0.70
CA LYS A 82 9.69 4.16 -1.54
C LYS A 82 8.69 4.96 -0.70
N GLY A 83 7.79 5.70 -1.35
CA GLY A 83 6.73 6.46 -0.66
C GLY A 83 5.93 5.59 0.32
N ALA A 84 5.67 4.34 -0.06
CA ALA A 84 5.02 3.33 0.77
C ALA A 84 5.71 3.08 2.12
N HIS A 85 7.04 3.15 2.23
CA HIS A 85 7.74 2.91 3.50
C HIS A 85 7.44 3.99 4.54
N TYR A 86 7.36 5.25 4.10
CA TYR A 86 6.97 6.37 4.97
C TYR A 86 5.53 6.24 5.44
N ILE A 87 4.63 5.77 4.57
CA ILE A 87 3.23 5.51 4.90
C ILE A 87 3.12 4.39 5.93
N VAL A 88 3.79 3.26 5.71
CA VAL A 88 3.86 2.13 6.65
C VAL A 88 4.36 2.60 8.04
N LYS A 89 5.41 3.42 8.09
CA LYS A 89 5.92 3.99 9.35
C LYS A 89 4.87 4.83 10.09
N ARG A 90 4.03 5.58 9.36
CA ARG A 90 2.91 6.35 9.95
C ARG A 90 1.76 5.45 10.39
N SER A 91 1.42 4.43 9.61
CA SER A 91 0.33 3.50 9.92
C SER A 91 0.63 2.58 11.11
N TYR A 92 1.91 2.35 11.42
CA TYR A 92 2.34 1.61 12.61
C TYR A 92 2.65 2.45 13.84
N GLN A 93 2.32 3.75 13.84
CA GLN A 93 2.49 4.58 15.05
C GLN A 93 1.72 3.97 16.25
N PRO A 94 2.18 4.21 17.49
CA PRO A 94 1.51 3.67 18.68
C PRO A 94 0.03 4.04 18.74
N PHE A 95 -0.30 5.29 18.39
CA PHE A 95 -1.66 5.81 18.36
C PHE A 95 -2.05 6.23 16.94
N ILE A 96 -3.19 5.74 16.47
CA ILE A 96 -3.77 6.09 15.18
C ILE A 96 -5.29 6.28 15.30
N ALA A 97 -5.83 7.15 14.46
CA ALA A 97 -7.25 7.16 14.12
C ALA A 97 -7.44 6.57 12.72
N TYR A 98 -8.48 5.78 12.53
CA TYR A 98 -8.85 5.20 11.24
C TYR A 98 -10.35 5.28 11.05
N ALA A 99 -10.79 5.71 9.88
CA ALA A 99 -12.21 5.78 9.54
C ALA A 99 -12.47 4.94 8.29
N GLU A 100 -13.52 4.13 8.34
CA GLU A 100 -13.97 3.34 7.20
C GLU A 100 -15.51 3.29 7.16
N PRO A 101 -16.11 3.21 5.96
CA PRO A 101 -17.55 3.07 5.83
C PRO A 101 -18.02 1.68 6.28
N ASN A 102 -19.05 1.63 7.10
CA ASN A 102 -19.78 0.40 7.38
C ASN A 102 -20.50 -0.05 6.11
N LYS A 103 -20.13 -1.23 5.60
CA LYS A 103 -20.70 -1.76 4.35
C LYS A 103 -22.21 -2.03 4.42
N ALA A 104 -22.78 -2.22 5.61
CA ALA A 104 -24.21 -2.50 5.79
C ALA A 104 -25.05 -1.23 5.93
N THR A 105 -24.59 -0.24 6.70
CA THR A 105 -25.36 0.97 7.01
C THR A 105 -24.97 2.18 6.17
N GLY A 106 -23.78 2.17 5.55
CA GLY A 106 -23.22 3.33 4.83
C GLY A 106 -22.68 4.42 5.77
N GLU A 107 -22.78 4.24 7.08
CA GLU A 107 -22.27 5.18 8.06
C GLU A 107 -20.74 5.07 8.21
N MET A 108 -20.09 6.18 8.48
CA MET A 108 -18.65 6.20 8.76
C MET A 108 -18.39 5.75 10.20
N VAL A 109 -17.61 4.68 10.36
CA VAL A 109 -17.15 4.21 11.67
C VAL A 109 -15.72 4.68 11.89
N VAL A 110 -15.45 5.23 13.08
CA VAL A 110 -14.13 5.74 13.46
C VAL A 110 -13.57 4.87 14.59
N TYR A 111 -12.35 4.40 14.38
CA TYR A 111 -11.57 3.61 15.32
C TYR A 111 -10.38 4.42 15.83
N ALA A 112 -10.10 4.31 17.12
CA ALA A 112 -8.90 4.82 17.76
C ALA A 112 -8.17 3.65 18.41
N SER A 113 -6.89 3.46 18.07
CA SER A 113 -6.05 2.37 18.59
C SER A 113 -4.66 2.86 18.90
#